data_AF-A0A7K0IWK5-F1
#
_entry.id   AF-A0A7K0IWK5-F1
#
_cell.length_a   1.000
_cell.length_b   1.000
_cell.length_c   1.000
_cell.angle_alpha   90.00
_cell.angle_beta   90.00
_cell.angle_gamma   90.00
#
_symmetry.space_group_name_H-M   'P 1'
#
loop_
_entity.id
_entity.type
_entity.pdbx_description
1 polymer ?
#
loop_
_entity_poly.entity_id
_entity_poly.type
_entity_poly.pdbx_seq_one_letter_code
_entity_poly.pdbx_strand_id
1 'polypeptide(L)' 'MHCPRCKGRMFTEKFYDFVRSYDAWKCTCCGEMIDSTILSNRTRNNNSQLG' A
#
# COMPACT_ATOMS: atom_id res chain seq x y z
N MET A 1 -6.39 3.32 -7.84
CA MET A 1 -6.42 2.34 -6.72
C MET A 1 -7.46 2.80 -5.70
N HIS A 2 -8.23 1.90 -5.09
CA HIS A 2 -9.13 2.23 -3.99
C HIS A 2 -8.54 1.75 -2.66
N CYS A 3 -8.66 2.55 -1.61
CA CYS A 3 -8.16 2.22 -0.30
C CYS A 3 -8.82 0.92 0.20
N PRO A 4 -8.07 -0.12 0.59
CA PRO A 4 -8.67 -1.38 1.03
C PRO A 4 -9.49 -1.20 2.32
N ARG A 5 -9.12 -0.23 3.17
CA ARG A 5 -9.78 0.07 4.45
C ARG A 5 -11.04 0.92 4.33
N CYS A 6 -10.96 2.10 3.69
CA CYS A 6 -12.10 3.03 3.63
C CYS A 6 -12.76 3.13 2.24
N LYS A 7 -12.25 2.41 1.24
CA LYS A 7 -12.68 2.47 -0.18
C LYS A 7 -12.52 3.83 -0.86
N GLY A 8 -11.96 4.83 -0.17
CA GLY A 8 -11.64 6.14 -0.72
C GLY A 8 -10.60 6.11 -1.83
N ARG A 9 -10.50 7.21 -2.59
CA ARG A 9 -9.48 7.37 -3.64
C ARG A 9 -8.08 7.39 -3.04
N MET A 10 -7.12 6.88 -3.82
CA MET A 10 -5.71 6.95 -3.51
C MET A 10 -4.96 7.63 -4.65
N PHE A 11 -3.91 8.37 -4.32
CA PHE A 11 -2.98 8.96 -5.27
C PHE A 11 -1.60 8.34 -5.08
N THR A 12 -0.82 8.32 -6.15
CA THR A 12 0.58 7.88 -6.09
C THR A 12 1.45 9.07 -5.69
N GLU A 13 2.33 8.86 -4.73
CA GLU A 13 3.30 9.84 -4.26
C GLU A 13 4.67 9.16 -4.12
N LYS A 14 5.73 9.90 -4.45
CA LYS A 14 7.11 9.43 -4.31
C LYS A 14 7.61 9.79 -2.91
N PHE A 15 7.96 8.78 -2.14
CA PHE A 15 8.48 8.91 -0.79
C PHE A 15 10.00 8.73 -0.79
N TYR A 16 10.63 9.38 0.18
CA TYR A 16 12.08 9.39 0.35
C TYR A 16 12.41 8.96 1.77
N ASP A 17 13.22 7.93 1.86
CA ASP A 17 13.95 7.53 3.07
C ASP A 17 15.41 8.00 2.92
N PHE A 18 16.21 7.86 3.98
CA PHE A 18 17.62 8.26 3.99
C PHE A 18 18.46 7.56 2.92
N VAL A 19 18.05 6.38 2.46
CA VAL A 19 18.84 5.51 1.56
C VAL A 19 18.17 5.29 0.19
N ARG A 20 16.85 5.51 0.08
CA ARG A 20 16.11 5.20 -1.15
C ARG A 20 14.87 6.07 -1.33
N SER A 21 14.44 6.19 -2.58
CA SER A 21 13.10 6.67 -2.91
C SER A 21 12.23 5.53 -3.41
N TYR A 22 10.94 5.55 -3.11
CA TYR A 22 9.98 4.57 -3.58
C TYR A 22 8.62 5.23 -3.84
N ASP A 23 7.84 4.66 -4.76
CA ASP A 23 6.47 5.10 -5.03
C ASP A 23 5.49 4.32 -4.16
N ALA A 24 4.54 5.02 -3.55
CA ALA A 24 3.46 4.42 -2.78
C ALA A 24 2.11 5.10 -3.07
N TRP A 25 1.03 4.39 -2.83
CA TRP A 25 -0.33 4.92 -2.87
C TRP A 25 -0.74 5.38 -1.48
N LYS A 26 -1.16 6.65 -1.37
CA LYS A 26 -1.71 7.23 -0.14
C LYS A 26 -3.19 7.56 -0.31
N CYS A 27 -3.99 7.16 0.67
CA CYS A 27 -5.42 7.47 0.66
C CYS A 27 -5.67 8.93 1.05
N THR A 28 -6.52 9.62 0.27
CA THR A 28 -6.94 11.00 0.54
C THR A 28 -7.91 11.12 1.73
N CYS A 29 -8.55 10.02 2.13
CA CYS A 29 -9.61 10.04 3.15
C CYS A 29 -9.10 9.59 4.53
N CYS A 30 -8.43 8.42 4.62
CA CYS A 30 -7.99 7.86 5.90
C CYS A 30 -6.47 7.83 6.09
N GLY A 31 -5.70 8.27 5.09
CA GLY A 31 -4.24 8.28 5.15
C GLY A 31 -3.55 6.92 5.02
N GLU A 32 -4.27 5.82 4.78
CA GLU A 32 -3.62 4.52 4.58
C GLU A 32 -2.66 4.55 3.40
N MET A 33 -1.46 4.00 3.62
CA MET A 33 -0.38 3.94 2.66
C MET A 33 -0.08 2.49 2.26
N ILE A 34 0.10 2.26 0.97
CA ILE A 34 0.38 0.94 0.40
C ILE A 34 1.46 1.11 -0.67
N ASP A 35 2.49 0.29 -0.61
CA ASP A 35 3.49 0.16 -1.68
C ASP A 35 3.47 -1.27 -2.26
N SER A 36 4.34 -1.53 -3.24
CA SER A 36 4.48 -2.85 -3.87
C SER A 36 4.92 -3.95 -2.89
N THR A 37 5.72 -3.60 -1.87
CA THR A 37 6.19 -4.53 -0.84
C THR A 37 5.04 -4.93 0.09
N ILE A 38 4.25 -3.97 0.55
CA ILE A 38 3.06 -4.17 1.37
C ILE A 38 2.05 -5.03 0.61
N LEU A 39 1.79 -4.75 -0.67
CA LEU A 39 0.92 -5.58 -1.50
C LEU A 39 1.44 -7.01 -1.60
N SER A 40 2.73 -7.18 -1.92
CA SER A 40 3.34 -8.51 -2.03
C SER A 40 3.26 -9.30 -0.72
N ASN A 41 3.49 -8.63 0.41
CA ASN A 41 3.38 -9.24 1.74
C ASN A 41 1.94 -9.65 2.07
N ARG A 42 0.95 -8.78 1.76
CA ARG A 42 -0.48 -9.08 1.97
C ARG A 42 -0.94 -10.24 1.10
N THR A 43 -0.55 -10.28 -0.18
CA THR A 43 -0.87 -11.40 -1.09
C THR A 43 -0.26 -12.70 -0.59
N ARG A 44 1.01 -12.68 -0.18
CA ARG A 44 1.67 -13.86 0.42
C ARG A 44 0.94 -14.35 1.67
N ASN A 45 0.60 -13.43 2.58
CA ASN A 45 -0.09 -13.79 3.83
C ASN A 45 -1.51 -14.32 3.62
N ASN A 46 -2.24 -13.78 2.65
CA ASN A 46 -3.57 -14.30 2.30
C ASN A 46 -3.48 -15.73 1.70
N ASN A 47 -2.40 -16.05 0.99
CA ASN A 47 -2.17 -17.39 0.49
C ASN A 47 -1.76 -18.39 1.59
N SER A 48 -1.29 -17.91 2.75
CA SER A 48 -0.94 -18.75 3.91
C SER A 48 -2.15 -19.29 4.70
N GLN A 49 -3.36 -18.80 4.42
CA GLN A 49 -4.61 -19.21 5.09
C GLN A 49 -5.34 -20.35 4.36
N LEU A 50 -4.71 -20.96 3.34
CA LEU A 50 -5.22 -22.11 2.57
C LEU A 50 -4.42 -23.40 2.82
N GLY A 51 -3.73 -23.49 3.96
CA GLY A 51 -3.07 -24.70 4.45
C GLY A 51 -3.78 -25.28 5.66
#